data_AF-A0A3M6X5Q7-F1
#
_entry.id   AF-A0A3M6X5Q7-F1
#
_cell.length_a   1.000
_cell.length_b   1.000
_cell.length_c   1.000
_cell.angle_alpha   90.00
_cell.angle_beta   90.00
_cell.angle_gamma   90.00
#
_symmetry.space_group_name_H-M   'P 1'
#
loop_
_entity.id
_entity.type
_entity.pdbx_description
1 polymer ?
#
loop_
_entity_poly.entity_id
_entity_poly.type
_entity_poly.pdbx_seq_one_letter_code
_entity_poly.pdbx_strand_id
1 'polypeptide(L)'
;MANFRYLIIALCLAVLAASKSINNGMKLKVLPLGASIVWGQNSADGNGFRGGLRKALIAGGNKYVSMVGTVRHGNMAYNATASTRITIRT
;
A
#
# COMPACT_ATOMS: atom_id res chain seq x y z
N MET A 1 -30.17 13.32 30.16
CA MET A 1 -29.81 14.35 29.15
C MET A 1 -28.32 14.22 28.89
N ALA A 2 -27.91 13.67 27.74
CA ALA A 2 -26.50 13.49 27.44
C ALA A 2 -25.81 14.86 27.34
N ASN A 3 -24.77 15.10 28.14
CA ASN A 3 -24.12 16.40 28.19
C ASN A 3 -23.46 16.72 26.84
N PHE A 4 -23.82 17.87 26.26
CA PHE A 4 -23.37 18.35 24.94
C PHE A 4 -21.85 18.30 24.74
N ARG A 5 -21.08 18.48 25.83
CA ARG A 5 -19.61 18.33 25.83
C ARG A 5 -19.15 16.93 25.42
N TYR A 6 -19.82 15.88 25.89
CA TYR A 6 -19.48 14.51 25.51
C TYR A 6 -19.88 14.20 24.07
N LEU A 7 -20.94 14.85 23.57
CA LEU A 7 -21.34 14.72 22.17
C LEU A 7 -20.28 15.31 21.22
N ILE A 8 -19.75 16.49 21.54
CA ILE A 8 -18.69 17.13 20.75
C ILE A 8 -17.40 16.31 20.79
N ILE A 9 -16.99 15.81 21.95
CA ILE A 9 -15.79 14.98 22.09
C ILE A 9 -15.94 13.67 21.29
N ALA A 10 -17.11 13.02 21.37
CA ALA A 10 -17.39 11.79 20.63
C ALA A 10 -17.40 12.02 19.11
N LEU A 11 -17.98 13.14 18.65
CA LEU A 11 -17.95 13.52 17.23
C LEU A 11 -16.53 13.80 16.75
N CYS A 12 -15.72 14.49 17.54
CA CYS A 12 -14.34 14.82 17.20
C CYS A 12 -13.45 13.56 17.10
N LEU A 13 -13.63 12.62 18.03
CA LEU A 13 -12.98 11.29 17.98
C LEU A 13 -13.41 10.49 16.74
N ALA A 14 -14.69 10.52 16.38
CA ALA A 14 -15.20 9.82 15.21
C ALA A 14 -14.65 10.40 13.89
N VAL A 15 -14.53 11.73 13.79
CA VAL A 15 -13.91 12.41 12.63
C VAL A 15 -12.42 12.06 12.52
N LEU A 16 -11.70 12.00 13.64
CA LEU A 16 -10.28 11.64 13.64
C LEU A 16 -10.04 10.15 13.27
N ALA A 17 -11.03 9.29 13.51
CA ALA A 17 -10.99 7.87 13.15
C ALA A 17 -11.43 7.59 11.70
N ALA A 18 -11.92 8.60 10.97
CA ALA A 18 -12.40 8.43 9.60
C ALA A 18 -11.23 8.11 8.65
N SER A 19 -11.15 6.85 8.24
CA SER A 19 -10.12 6.38 7.31
C SER A 19 -10.42 6.83 5.88
N LYS A 20 -9.43 7.47 5.23
CA LYS A 20 -9.42 7.81 3.79
C LYS A 20 -9.18 6.57 2.90
N SER A 21 -9.85 5.48 3.23
CA SER A 21 -9.76 4.22 2.50
C SER A 21 -10.33 4.37 1.09
N ILE A 22 -9.86 3.56 0.16
CA ILE A 22 -10.42 3.51 -1.19
C ILE A 22 -11.65 2.62 -1.11
N ASN A 23 -12.80 3.15 -1.54
CA ASN A 23 -14.05 2.40 -1.63
C ASN A 23 -14.36 1.61 -0.33
N ASN A 24 -14.42 2.32 0.80
CA ASN A 24 -14.66 1.74 2.14
C ASN A 24 -13.72 0.59 2.54
N GLY A 25 -12.46 0.64 2.11
CA GLY A 25 -11.46 -0.35 2.50
C GLY A 25 -11.58 -1.65 1.73
N MET A 26 -12.00 -1.56 0.46
CA MET A 26 -12.08 -2.72 -0.42
C MET A 26 -10.75 -3.47 -0.50
N LYS A 27 -10.81 -4.76 -0.80
CA LYS A 27 -9.61 -5.58 -1.04
C LYS A 27 -8.95 -5.15 -2.35
N LEU A 28 -7.73 -4.66 -2.30
CA LEU A 28 -6.99 -4.18 -3.46
C LEU A 28 -6.03 -5.27 -3.96
N LYS A 29 -6.16 -5.59 -5.26
CA LYS A 29 -5.15 -6.33 -6.02
C LYS A 29 -4.47 -5.35 -6.96
N VAL A 30 -3.20 -5.08 -6.74
CA VAL A 30 -2.41 -4.14 -7.54
C VAL A 30 -1.47 -4.94 -8.42
N LEU A 31 -1.54 -4.76 -9.74
CA LEU A 31 -0.63 -5.37 -10.70
C LEU A 31 0.46 -4.35 -11.10
N PRO A 32 1.61 -4.33 -10.43
CA PRO A 32 2.73 -3.49 -10.84
C PRO A 32 3.36 -4.01 -12.14
N LEU A 33 3.25 -3.21 -13.20
CA LEU A 33 3.82 -3.43 -14.53
C LEU A 33 5.00 -2.49 -14.78
N GLY A 34 6.09 -3.01 -15.35
CA GLY A 34 7.23 -2.18 -15.73
C GLY A 34 8.54 -2.95 -15.84
N ALA A 35 9.64 -2.28 -15.54
CA ALA A 35 11.00 -2.78 -15.69
C ALA A 35 11.83 -2.61 -14.40
N SER A 36 13.04 -2.05 -14.49
CA SER A 36 14.03 -1.93 -13.39
C SER A 36 13.49 -1.27 -12.10
N ILE A 37 12.69 -0.21 -12.22
CA ILE A 37 12.11 0.50 -11.06
C ILE A 37 11.11 -0.37 -10.29
N VAL A 38 10.31 -1.12 -11.04
CA VAL A 38 9.31 -2.03 -10.48
C VAL A 38 9.99 -3.28 -9.93
N TRP A 39 11.04 -3.76 -10.60
CA TRP A 39 11.91 -4.82 -10.10
C TRP A 39 12.56 -4.45 -8.75
N GLY A 40 12.85 -3.17 -8.53
CA GLY A 40 13.59 -2.70 -7.37
C GLY A 40 15.10 -2.80 -7.57
N GLN A 41 15.58 -2.56 -8.79
CA GLN A 41 17.02 -2.42 -9.06
C GLN A 41 17.60 -1.30 -8.18
N ASN A 42 18.72 -1.57 -7.53
CA ASN A 42 19.36 -0.70 -6.51
C ASN A 42 18.54 -0.43 -5.24
N SER A 43 17.40 -1.10 -5.04
CA SER A 43 16.67 -1.06 -3.76
C SER A 43 17.34 -2.00 -2.77
N ALA A 44 17.73 -1.51 -1.59
CA ALA A 44 18.38 -2.31 -0.56
C ALA A 44 17.54 -3.52 -0.11
N ASP A 45 16.22 -3.39 -0.18
CA ASP A 45 15.24 -4.43 0.17
C ASP A 45 14.69 -5.20 -1.05
N GLY A 46 15.12 -4.85 -2.26
CA GLY A 46 14.65 -5.42 -3.53
C GLY A 46 13.18 -5.17 -3.87
N ASN A 47 12.45 -4.38 -3.07
CA ASN A 47 11.01 -4.17 -3.25
C ASN A 47 10.71 -3.02 -4.23
N GLY A 48 11.66 -2.11 -4.43
CA GLY A 48 11.43 -0.87 -5.15
C GLY A 48 10.29 -0.06 -4.50
N PHE A 49 9.56 0.70 -5.30
CA PHE A 49 8.45 1.53 -4.79
C PHE A 49 7.26 0.71 -4.23
N ARG A 50 7.16 -0.58 -4.55
CA ARG A 50 6.02 -1.44 -4.17
C ARG A 50 5.83 -1.53 -2.66
N GLY A 51 6.94 -1.62 -1.92
CA GLY A 51 6.94 -1.65 -0.46
C GLY A 51 6.35 -0.38 0.13
N GLY A 52 6.82 0.78 -0.32
CA GLY A 52 6.32 2.09 0.10
C GLY A 52 4.84 2.27 -0.26
N LEU A 53 4.45 1.93 -1.49
CA LEU A 53 3.08 2.05 -1.96
C LEU A 53 2.12 1.21 -1.11
N ARG A 54 2.44 -0.06 -0.84
CA ARG A 54 1.57 -0.90 0.00
C ARG A 54 1.46 -0.36 1.42
N LYS A 55 2.57 0.11 2.01
CA LYS A 55 2.56 0.72 3.35
C LYS A 55 1.63 1.95 3.39
N ALA A 56 1.72 2.82 2.39
CA ALA A 56 0.87 4.00 2.29
C ALA A 56 -0.63 3.64 2.11
N LEU A 57 -0.94 2.64 1.29
CA LEU A 57 -2.33 2.19 1.09
C LEU A 57 -2.94 1.58 2.36
N ILE A 58 -2.15 0.82 3.11
CA ILE A 58 -2.56 0.26 4.41
C ILE A 58 -2.73 1.37 5.45
N ALA A 59 -1.79 2.32 5.51
CA ALA A 59 -1.90 3.47 6.41
C ALA A 59 -3.11 4.37 6.08
N GLY A 60 -3.48 4.48 4.80
CA GLY A 60 -4.73 5.12 4.36
C GLY A 60 -5.99 4.33 4.74
N GLY A 61 -5.84 3.10 5.25
CA GLY A 61 -6.88 2.23 5.80
C GLY A 61 -7.42 1.16 4.86
N ASN A 62 -6.73 0.88 3.76
CA ASN A 62 -6.99 -0.33 2.98
C ASN A 62 -6.25 -1.50 3.62
N LYS A 63 -6.92 -2.23 4.51
CA LYS A 63 -6.30 -3.31 5.31
C LYS A 63 -5.77 -4.47 4.46
N TYR A 64 -6.38 -4.71 3.30
CA TYR A 64 -6.08 -5.87 2.44
C TYR A 64 -5.56 -5.40 1.09
N VAL A 65 -4.24 -5.26 0.98
CA VAL A 65 -3.55 -4.93 -0.26
C VAL A 65 -2.60 -6.06 -0.64
N SER A 66 -2.78 -6.61 -1.84
CA SER A 66 -1.91 -7.64 -2.42
C SER A 66 -1.30 -7.13 -3.72
N MET A 67 0.02 -7.27 -3.87
CA MET A 67 0.67 -7.06 -5.17
C MET A 67 0.60 -8.38 -5.94
N VAL A 68 0.07 -8.35 -7.15
CA VAL A 68 -0.14 -9.51 -8.02
C VAL A 68 0.76 -9.42 -9.26
N GLY A 69 1.16 -10.55 -9.83
CA GLY A 69 2.07 -10.61 -10.97
C GLY A 69 2.65 -12.00 -11.15
N THR A 70 3.50 -12.16 -12.17
CA THR A 70 4.11 -13.45 -12.57
C THR A 70 5.50 -13.67 -11.96
N VAL A 71 6.15 -12.61 -11.51
CA VAL A 71 7.52 -12.61 -10.97
C VAL A 71 7.50 -12.14 -9.51
N ARG A 72 8.40 -12.67 -8.66
CA ARG A 72 8.54 -12.25 -7.25
C ARG A 72 9.99 -11.85 -6.98
N HIS A 73 10.20 -10.66 -6.43
CA HIS A 73 11.55 -10.13 -6.14
C HIS A 73 11.51 -9.13 -4.98
N GLY A 74 12.37 -9.30 -3.98
CA GLY A 74 12.42 -8.53 -2.73
C GLY A 74 11.84 -9.28 -1.53
N ASN A 75 12.06 -8.78 -0.31
CA ASN A 75 11.71 -9.49 0.94
C ASN A 75 10.28 -9.20 1.47
N MET A 76 9.43 -8.57 0.66
CA MET A 76 8.09 -8.19 1.08
C MET A 76 7.05 -9.32 0.88
N ALA A 77 6.13 -9.46 1.83
CA ALA A 77 4.97 -10.35 1.70
C ALA A 77 4.01 -9.91 0.58
N TYR A 78 3.48 -10.87 -0.18
CA TYR A 78 2.56 -10.64 -1.32
C TYR A 78 3.13 -9.72 -2.40
N ASN A 79 4.39 -9.98 -2.77
CA ASN A 79 5.17 -9.13 -3.66
C ASN A 79 5.35 -9.77 -5.04
N ALA A 80 4.26 -9.86 -5.80
CA ALA A 80 4.31 -10.27 -7.18
C ALA A 80 4.27 -9.06 -8.13
N THR A 81 5.02 -9.13 -9.24
CA THR A 81 5.15 -8.14 -10.31
C THR A 81 5.07 -8.80 -11.67
N ALA A 82 4.65 -8.07 -12.69
CA ALA A 82 4.98 -8.43 -14.07
C ALA A 82 6.03 -7.43 -14.56
N SER A 83 7.30 -7.71 -14.24
CA SER A 83 8.42 -6.88 -14.64
C SER A 83 9.60 -7.69 -15.12
N THR A 84 10.20 -7.22 -16.21
CA THR A 84 11.41 -7.78 -16.79
C THR A 84 12.62 -7.10 -16.16
N ARG A 85 13.59 -7.90 -15.70
CA ARG A 85 14.89 -7.37 -15.26
C ARG A 85 15.62 -6.81 -16.48
N ILE A 86 15.66 -5.48 -16.60
CA ILE A 86 16.50 -4.82 -17.60
C ILE A 86 17.87 -4.61 -16.95
N THR A 87 18.86 -5.37 -17.40
CA THR A 87 20.26 -5.12 -17.05
C THR A 87 20.72 -3.90 -17.85
N ILE A 88 20.84 -2.75 -17.18
CA ILE A 88 21.59 -1.62 -17.77
C ILE A 88 23.06 -2.04 -17.77
N ARG A 89 23.55 -2.44 -18.94
CA ARG A 89 24.98 -2.62 -19.19
C ARG A 89 25.55 -1.20 -19.31
N THR A 90 26.22 -0.75 -18.26
CA THR A 90 27.11 0.41 -18.31
C THR A 90 28.38 0.06 -19.07
#